data_AF-A0A662SBZ1-F1
#
_entry.id   AF-A0A662SBZ1-F1
#
_cell.length_a   1.000
_cell.length_b   1.000
_cell.length_c   1.000
_cell.angle_alpha   90.00
_cell.angle_beta   90.00
_cell.angle_gamma   90.00
#
_symmetry.space_group_name_H-M   'P 1'
#
loop_
_entity.id
_entity.type
_entity.pdbx_description
1 polymer ?
#
loop_
_entity_poly.entity_id
_entity_poly.type
_entity_poly.pdbx_seq_one_letter_code
_entity_poly.pdbx_strand_id
1 'polypeptide(L)'
;MLGKILVCNTIPLPTQAEAEADLKATCISAWGDSLDFYWEFYTPEAYKIARYIYNLFVGRNPGPRGFDILPHYKTKFWNALLTISSIPRGRFTTYGELARAINTSPRATGNYAARNPYPLIIPCHRVVRSDMRLGGYSYGPIIKASLLMNEGVTVNLDTGKVDPSKLIRAEELIKLRKVLKIVGYE
;
A
#
# COMPACT_ATOMS: atom_id res chain seq x y z
N MET A 1 -10.57 -0.49 -14.29
CA MET A 1 -11.60 -0.08 -13.31
C MET A 1 -12.88 -0.86 -13.58
N LEU A 2 -13.83 -0.91 -12.63
CA LEU A 2 -15.21 -1.37 -12.87
C LEU A 2 -16.15 -0.19 -12.58
N GLY A 3 -16.56 0.53 -13.63
CA GLY A 3 -17.22 1.83 -13.46
C GLY A 3 -16.32 2.81 -12.71
N LYS A 4 -16.77 3.33 -11.55
CA LYS A 4 -16.01 4.25 -10.69
C LYS A 4 -15.13 3.55 -9.63
N ILE A 5 -15.09 2.22 -9.64
CA ILE A 5 -14.37 1.42 -8.64
C ILE A 5 -12.98 1.05 -9.19
N LEU A 6 -11.94 1.42 -8.46
CA LEU A 6 -10.56 1.03 -8.76
C LEU A 6 -10.34 -0.44 -8.37
N VAL A 7 -9.86 -1.26 -9.31
CA VAL A 7 -9.60 -2.69 -9.06
C VAL A 7 -8.15 -2.97 -8.69
N CYS A 8 -7.24 -2.19 -9.25
CA CYS A 8 -5.80 -2.27 -9.02
C CYS A 8 -5.14 -1.04 -9.65
N ASN A 9 -3.93 -0.71 -9.19
CA ASN A 9 -3.11 0.33 -9.79
C ASN A 9 -1.62 -0.06 -9.82
N THR A 10 -0.82 0.74 -10.50
CA THR A 10 0.65 0.71 -10.47
C THR A 10 1.20 2.00 -9.84
N ILE A 11 2.51 2.09 -9.66
CA ILE A 11 3.22 3.33 -9.32
C ILE A 11 3.66 4.07 -10.60
N PRO A 12 4.06 5.34 -10.52
CA PRO A 12 4.73 6.00 -11.65
C PRO A 12 5.97 5.21 -12.09
N LEU A 13 6.01 4.82 -13.36
CA LEU A 13 7.11 4.08 -13.98
C LEU A 13 7.67 4.84 -15.19
N PRO A 14 8.94 4.60 -15.58
CA PRO A 14 9.62 5.39 -16.62
C PRO A 14 8.89 5.40 -17.97
N THR A 15 8.28 4.28 -18.35
CA THR A 15 7.56 4.14 -19.62
C THR A 15 6.12 3.66 -19.41
N GLN A 16 5.25 3.97 -20.38
CA GLN A 16 3.89 3.46 -20.42
C GLN A 16 3.87 1.92 -20.48
N ALA A 17 4.76 1.30 -21.26
CA ALA A 17 4.82 -0.15 -21.40
C ALA A 17 5.14 -0.83 -20.06
N GLU A 18 6.08 -0.29 -19.28
CA GLU A 18 6.38 -0.78 -17.93
C GLU A 18 5.19 -0.59 -16.99
N ALA A 19 4.52 0.55 -17.04
CA ALA A 19 3.33 0.84 -16.24
C ALA A 19 2.18 -0.14 -16.53
N GLU A 20 1.91 -0.41 -17.81
CA GLU A 20 0.89 -1.38 -18.21
C GLU A 20 1.24 -2.81 -17.81
N ALA A 21 2.52 -3.20 -17.94
CA ALA A 21 3.00 -4.52 -17.54
C ALA A 21 2.89 -4.72 -16.02
N ASP A 22 3.33 -3.74 -15.23
CA ASP A 22 3.23 -3.80 -13.76
C ASP A 22 1.78 -3.77 -13.29
N LEU A 23 0.92 -2.95 -13.92
CA LEU A 23 -0.51 -2.94 -13.63
C LEU A 23 -1.10 -4.34 -13.82
N LYS A 24 -0.88 -4.96 -14.99
CA LYS A 24 -1.37 -6.32 -15.28
C LYS A 24 -0.87 -7.32 -14.24
N ALA A 25 0.43 -7.32 -13.93
CA ALA A 25 1.03 -8.21 -12.93
C ALA A 25 0.43 -8.00 -11.53
N THR A 26 0.21 -6.75 -11.12
CA THR A 26 -0.40 -6.40 -9.84
C THR A 26 -1.82 -6.93 -9.73
N CYS A 27 -2.62 -6.79 -10.79
CA CYS A 27 -3.99 -7.28 -10.81
C CYS A 27 -4.04 -8.81 -10.78
N ILE A 28 -3.22 -9.51 -11.57
CA ILE A 28 -3.15 -10.98 -11.58
C ILE A 28 -2.71 -11.52 -10.21
N SER A 29 -1.70 -10.90 -9.59
CA SER A 29 -1.21 -11.30 -8.27
C SER A 29 -2.28 -11.21 -7.17
N ALA A 30 -3.15 -10.19 -7.27
CA ALA A 30 -4.22 -9.96 -6.31
C ALA A 30 -5.47 -10.81 -6.59
N TRP A 31 -5.87 -10.96 -7.85
CA TRP A 31 -7.20 -11.46 -8.23
C TRP A 31 -7.18 -12.75 -9.06
N GLY A 32 -6.01 -13.20 -9.53
CA GLY A 32 -5.87 -14.33 -10.46
C GLY A 32 -6.11 -13.93 -11.93
N ASP A 33 -5.93 -14.90 -12.82
CA ASP A 33 -6.10 -14.75 -14.28
C ASP A 33 -7.56 -14.81 -14.75
N SER A 34 -8.52 -15.03 -13.84
CA SER A 34 -9.92 -15.25 -14.20
C SER A 34 -10.72 -13.96 -14.46
N LEU A 35 -10.14 -12.79 -14.25
CA LEU A 35 -10.79 -11.51 -14.54
C LEU A 35 -10.40 -11.04 -15.93
N ASP A 36 -11.32 -11.22 -16.89
CA ASP A 36 -11.30 -10.55 -18.20
C ASP A 36 -11.50 -9.05 -17.98
N PHE A 37 -10.42 -8.36 -17.60
CA PHE A 37 -10.43 -6.91 -17.46
C PHE A 37 -10.50 -6.27 -18.84
N TYR A 38 -11.61 -5.58 -19.15
CA TYR A 38 -11.61 -4.55 -20.17
C TYR A 38 -10.76 -3.37 -19.65
N TRP A 39 -9.57 -3.21 -20.22
CA TRP A 39 -8.64 -2.18 -19.82
C TRP A 39 -8.94 -0.86 -20.52
N GLU A 40 -9.78 -0.04 -19.90
CA GLU A 40 -9.95 1.34 -20.32
C GLU A 40 -8.83 2.21 -19.72
N PHE A 41 -7.74 2.37 -20.47
CA PHE A 41 -6.54 3.08 -20.01
C PHE A 41 -6.67 4.62 -19.99
N TYR A 42 -7.78 5.19 -20.46
CA TYR A 42 -7.85 6.64 -20.77
C TYR A 42 -9.20 7.28 -20.46
N THR A 43 -9.72 7.07 -19.25
CA THR A 43 -10.93 7.76 -18.78
C THR A 43 -10.59 9.00 -17.94
N PRO A 44 -11.47 10.02 -17.87
CA PRO A 44 -11.30 11.15 -16.96
C PRO A 44 -11.09 10.72 -15.49
N GLU A 45 -11.74 9.63 -15.08
CA GLU A 45 -11.57 9.00 -13.78
C GLU A 45 -10.16 8.41 -13.61
N ALA A 46 -9.65 7.70 -14.61
CA ALA A 46 -8.29 7.16 -14.59
C ALA A 46 -7.25 8.27 -14.42
N TYR A 47 -7.44 9.42 -15.07
CA TYR A 47 -6.54 10.58 -14.92
C TYR A 47 -6.56 11.16 -13.49
N LYS A 48 -7.74 11.27 -12.86
CA LYS A 48 -7.87 11.72 -11.46
C LYS A 48 -7.13 10.79 -10.50
N ILE A 49 -7.27 9.47 -10.71
CA ILE A 49 -6.60 8.45 -9.91
C ILE A 49 -5.09 8.49 -10.15
N ALA A 50 -4.63 8.60 -11.39
CA ALA A 50 -3.22 8.73 -11.73
C ALA A 50 -2.58 9.96 -11.06
N ARG A 51 -3.28 11.11 -11.05
CA ARG A 51 -2.84 12.33 -10.34
C ARG A 51 -2.78 12.13 -8.83
N TYR A 52 -3.76 11.43 -8.25
CA TYR A 52 -3.77 11.07 -6.83
C TYR A 52 -2.55 10.22 -6.45
N ILE A 53 -2.28 9.17 -7.24
CA ILE A 53 -1.13 8.25 -7.08
C ILE A 53 0.19 9.00 -7.25
N TYR A 54 0.31 9.83 -8.28
CA TYR A 54 1.52 10.62 -8.53
C TYR A 54 1.83 11.54 -7.34
N ASN A 55 0.82 12.24 -6.81
CA ASN A 55 0.99 13.09 -5.64
C ASN A 55 1.49 12.29 -4.43
N LEU A 56 0.93 11.10 -4.16
CA LEU A 56 1.45 10.22 -3.11
C LEU A 56 2.92 9.83 -3.34
N PHE A 57 3.26 9.45 -4.56
CA PHE A 57 4.60 9.02 -4.95
C PHE A 57 5.66 10.10 -4.71
N VAL A 58 5.37 11.34 -5.11
CA VAL A 58 6.28 12.48 -4.93
C VAL A 58 6.19 13.14 -3.55
N GLY A 59 5.45 12.54 -2.62
CA GLY A 59 5.36 13.02 -1.25
C GLY A 59 4.45 14.23 -1.02
N ARG A 60 3.55 14.53 -1.96
CA ARG A 60 2.54 15.58 -1.80
C ARG A 60 1.28 15.04 -1.12
N ASN A 61 0.53 15.93 -0.49
CA ASN A 61 -0.83 15.60 -0.04
C ASN A 61 -1.73 15.47 -1.28
N PRO A 62 -2.32 14.30 -1.55
CA PRO A 62 -3.15 14.12 -2.74
C PRO A 62 -4.58 14.67 -2.57
N GLY A 63 -4.96 15.13 -1.36
CA GLY A 63 -6.32 15.51 -1.02
C GLY A 63 -7.21 14.29 -0.70
N PRO A 64 -8.54 14.47 -0.63
CA PRO A 64 -9.45 13.35 -0.44
C PRO A 64 -9.40 12.40 -1.64
N ARG A 65 -9.56 11.09 -1.39
CA ARG A 65 -9.45 10.05 -2.43
C ARG A 65 -10.43 10.26 -3.59
N GLY A 66 -11.71 10.48 -3.29
CA GLY A 66 -12.73 10.76 -4.31
C GLY A 66 -13.06 9.58 -5.23
N PHE A 67 -12.64 8.36 -4.90
CA PHE A 67 -12.95 7.11 -5.60
C PHE A 67 -12.93 5.93 -4.62
N ASP A 68 -13.69 4.89 -4.95
CA ASP A 68 -13.72 3.64 -4.18
C ASP A 68 -12.72 2.63 -4.73
N ILE A 69 -12.28 1.72 -3.87
CA ILE A 69 -11.43 0.58 -4.26
C ILE A 69 -12.24 -0.70 -4.12
N LEU A 70 -12.03 -1.68 -5.00
CA LEU A 70 -12.73 -2.96 -4.95
C LEU A 70 -12.34 -3.71 -3.65
N PRO A 71 -13.27 -3.94 -2.72
CA PRO A 71 -12.95 -4.64 -1.49
C PRO A 71 -12.74 -6.13 -1.73
N HIS A 72 -11.87 -6.75 -0.93
CA HIS A 72 -11.72 -8.19 -0.91
C HIS A 72 -12.40 -8.76 0.34
N TYR A 73 -13.71 -9.04 0.28
CA TYR A 73 -14.49 -9.35 1.48
C TYR A 73 -13.96 -10.55 2.29
N LYS A 74 -13.94 -10.38 3.62
CA LYS A 74 -13.77 -11.41 4.67
C LYS A 74 -12.53 -12.32 4.58
N THR A 75 -11.34 -11.76 4.32
CA THR A 75 -10.08 -12.50 4.39
C THR A 75 -9.06 -11.89 5.36
N LYS A 76 -8.13 -12.71 5.88
CA LYS A 76 -6.95 -12.20 6.62
C LYS A 76 -6.10 -11.25 5.76
N PHE A 77 -6.09 -11.48 4.45
CA PHE A 77 -5.47 -10.60 3.45
C PHE A 77 -6.08 -9.20 3.49
N TRP A 78 -7.40 -9.07 3.37
CA TRP A 78 -8.06 -7.75 3.41
C TRP A 78 -7.91 -7.07 4.77
N ASN A 79 -8.00 -7.83 5.86
CA ASN A 79 -7.73 -7.29 7.20
C ASN A 79 -6.31 -6.71 7.31
N ALA A 80 -5.31 -7.34 6.68
CA ALA A 80 -3.95 -6.80 6.64
C ALA A 80 -3.90 -5.49 5.83
N LEU A 81 -4.49 -5.47 4.64
CA LEU A 81 -4.53 -4.28 3.78
C LEU A 81 -5.25 -3.10 4.43
N LEU A 82 -6.39 -3.33 5.09
CA LEU A 82 -7.10 -2.31 5.87
C LEU A 82 -6.26 -1.79 7.04
N THR A 83 -5.54 -2.69 7.72
CA THR A 83 -4.66 -2.28 8.83
C THR A 83 -3.48 -1.45 8.31
N ILE A 84 -2.89 -1.82 7.17
CA ILE A 84 -1.85 -1.03 6.49
C ILE A 84 -2.39 0.34 6.06
N SER A 85 -3.60 0.39 5.51
CA SER A 85 -4.31 1.63 5.13
C SER A 85 -4.50 2.59 6.32
N SER A 86 -4.64 2.05 7.53
CA SER A 86 -4.79 2.84 8.76
C SER A 86 -3.51 3.52 9.25
N ILE A 87 -2.34 3.12 8.75
CA ILE A 87 -1.05 3.69 9.16
C ILE A 87 -0.96 5.11 8.63
N PRO A 88 -0.84 6.16 9.47
CA PRO A 88 -0.78 7.54 9.02
C PRO A 88 0.48 7.84 8.18
N ARG A 89 0.38 8.87 7.33
CA ARG A 89 1.54 9.41 6.61
C ARG A 89 2.63 9.82 7.61
N GLY A 90 3.87 9.46 7.31
CA GLY A 90 5.02 9.77 8.17
C GLY A 90 5.14 8.87 9.38
N ARG A 91 4.33 7.82 9.48
CA ARG A 91 4.47 6.74 10.45
C ARG A 91 4.69 5.42 9.71
N PHE A 92 5.28 4.45 10.39
CA PHE A 92 5.50 3.13 9.82
C PHE A 92 5.32 2.06 10.90
N THR A 93 5.24 0.79 10.51
CA THR A 93 5.16 -0.35 11.42
C THR A 93 6.07 -1.48 10.94
N THR A 94 6.13 -2.58 11.68
CA THR A 94 6.84 -3.79 11.22
C THR A 94 5.88 -4.91 10.86
N TYR A 95 6.34 -5.87 10.05
CA TYR A 95 5.59 -7.10 9.79
C TYR A 95 5.22 -7.84 11.09
N GLY A 96 6.07 -7.77 12.12
CA GLY A 96 5.79 -8.34 13.45
C GLY A 96 4.64 -7.64 14.16
N GLU A 97 4.67 -6.31 14.21
CA GLU A 97 3.60 -5.50 14.80
C GLU A 97 2.27 -5.68 14.07
N LEU A 98 2.30 -5.66 12.74
CA LEU A 98 1.14 -5.89 11.89
C LEU A 98 0.55 -7.29 12.13
N ALA A 99 1.41 -8.31 12.23
CA ALA A 99 0.98 -9.67 12.48
C ALA A 99 0.28 -9.84 13.83
N ARG A 100 0.82 -9.19 14.87
CA ARG A 100 0.18 -9.13 16.20
C ARG A 100 -1.18 -8.44 16.14
N ALA A 101 -1.27 -7.31 15.44
CA ALA A 101 -2.51 -6.53 15.35
C ALA A 101 -3.68 -7.27 14.69
N ILE A 102 -3.41 -8.23 13.79
CA ILE A 102 -4.43 -8.97 13.04
C ILE A 102 -4.45 -10.48 13.32
N ASN A 103 -3.73 -10.93 14.36
CA ASN A 103 -3.64 -12.33 14.76
C ASN A 103 -3.23 -13.29 13.61
N THR A 104 -2.05 -13.06 13.06
CA THR A 104 -1.44 -13.88 12.00
C THR A 104 0.08 -13.97 12.18
N SER A 105 0.81 -14.52 11.20
CA SER A 105 2.28 -14.58 11.22
C SER A 105 2.93 -13.41 10.46
N PRO A 106 4.15 -12.97 10.85
CA PRO A 106 4.90 -11.95 10.11
C PRO A 106 5.12 -12.34 8.65
N ARG A 107 5.40 -13.62 8.38
CA ARG A 107 5.55 -14.14 7.01
C ARG A 107 4.26 -13.98 6.19
N ALA A 108 3.10 -14.29 6.77
CA ALA A 108 1.82 -14.09 6.11
C ALA A 108 1.58 -12.60 5.82
N THR A 109 1.88 -11.69 6.76
CA THR A 109 1.75 -10.25 6.50
C THR A 109 2.69 -9.75 5.40
N GLY A 110 3.90 -10.29 5.30
CA GLY A 110 4.81 -10.02 4.20
C GLY A 110 4.21 -10.41 2.85
N ASN A 111 3.65 -11.62 2.76
CA ASN A 111 2.96 -12.08 1.56
C ASN A 111 1.74 -11.23 1.22
N TYR A 112 0.95 -10.80 2.21
CA TYR A 112 -0.21 -9.93 2.00
C TYR A 112 0.21 -8.55 1.48
N ALA A 113 1.26 -7.95 2.05
CA ALA A 113 1.77 -6.66 1.60
C ALA A 113 2.36 -6.74 0.17
N ALA A 114 2.99 -7.86 -0.19
CA ALA A 114 3.55 -8.08 -1.54
C ALA A 114 2.47 -8.26 -2.61
N ARG A 115 1.29 -8.75 -2.24
CA ARG A 115 0.13 -8.95 -3.13
C ARG A 115 -0.86 -7.78 -3.09
N ASN A 116 -0.44 -6.61 -2.60
CA ASN A 116 -1.30 -5.44 -2.52
C ASN A 116 -1.68 -4.95 -3.93
N PRO A 117 -2.96 -5.00 -4.34
CA PRO A 117 -3.39 -4.48 -5.64
C PRO A 117 -3.35 -2.95 -5.72
N TYR A 118 -3.21 -2.28 -4.57
CA TYR A 118 -3.35 -0.84 -4.44
C TYR A 118 -2.08 -0.18 -3.90
N PRO A 119 -0.91 -0.30 -4.56
CA PRO A 119 0.31 0.34 -4.08
C PRO A 119 0.11 1.85 -3.94
N LEU A 120 0.75 2.45 -2.94
CA LEU A 120 0.62 3.85 -2.50
C LEU A 120 -0.73 4.21 -1.86
N ILE A 121 -1.85 3.80 -2.44
CA ILE A 121 -3.19 4.01 -1.88
C ILE A 121 -3.34 3.22 -0.58
N ILE A 122 -2.96 1.94 -0.62
CA ILE A 122 -2.64 1.14 0.55
C ILE A 122 -1.12 1.19 0.70
N PRO A 123 -0.60 1.86 1.75
CA PRO A 123 0.80 2.25 1.84
C PRO A 123 1.68 1.11 2.36
N CYS A 124 1.78 0.01 1.61
CA CYS A 124 2.56 -1.16 2.00
C CYS A 124 4.07 -0.88 2.16
N HIS A 125 4.58 0.24 1.62
CA HIS A 125 5.93 0.74 1.88
C HIS A 125 6.15 1.13 3.35
N ARG A 126 5.09 1.41 4.12
CA ARG A 126 5.14 1.72 5.56
C ARG A 126 5.31 0.48 6.46
N VAL A 127 5.47 -0.73 5.90
CA VAL A 127 5.70 -1.96 6.70
C VAL A 127 7.12 -2.45 6.48
N VAL A 128 7.93 -2.49 7.54
CA VAL A 128 9.35 -2.85 7.49
C VAL A 128 9.67 -4.09 8.32
N ARG A 129 10.94 -4.54 8.32
CA ARG A 129 11.37 -5.68 9.14
C ARG A 129 11.45 -5.29 10.63
N SER A 130 11.38 -6.29 11.51
CA SER A 130 11.48 -6.07 12.96
C SER A 130 12.85 -5.56 13.41
N ASP A 131 13.91 -5.80 12.62
CA ASP A 131 15.27 -5.27 12.80
C ASP A 131 15.44 -3.83 12.28
N MET A 132 14.32 -3.15 11.98
CA MET A 132 14.21 -1.82 11.37
C MET A 132 14.78 -1.70 9.95
N ARG A 133 15.21 -2.80 9.32
CA ARG A 133 15.62 -2.73 7.91
C ARG A 133 14.39 -2.62 7.01
N LEU A 134 14.51 -1.90 5.89
CA LEU A 134 13.44 -1.70 4.90
C LEU A 134 12.70 -3.00 4.54
N GLY A 135 13.45 -4.10 4.34
CA GLY A 135 12.91 -5.37 3.86
C GLY A 135 12.51 -5.35 2.39
N GLY A 136 11.75 -6.35 1.96
CA GLY A 136 11.28 -6.47 0.58
C GLY A 136 10.24 -5.41 0.21
N TYR A 137 10.24 -5.05 -1.07
CA TYR A 137 9.24 -4.22 -1.73
C TYR A 137 9.14 -4.63 -3.19
N SER A 138 7.94 -4.71 -3.75
CA SER A 138 7.75 -5.12 -5.15
C SER A 138 8.50 -4.23 -6.13
N TYR A 139 8.69 -2.95 -5.78
CA TYR A 139 9.40 -1.95 -6.57
C TYR A 139 10.84 -1.69 -6.09
N GLY A 140 11.38 -2.57 -5.24
CA GLY A 140 12.75 -2.48 -4.75
C GLY A 140 12.95 -1.55 -3.54
N PRO A 141 14.07 -1.74 -2.80
CA PRO A 141 14.31 -1.04 -1.53
C PRO A 141 14.54 0.46 -1.70
N ILE A 142 15.10 0.91 -2.84
CA ILE A 142 15.35 2.33 -3.13
C ILE A 142 14.04 3.11 -3.21
N ILE A 143 13.05 2.58 -3.94
CA ILE A 143 11.73 3.22 -4.03
C ILE A 143 11.05 3.22 -2.66
N LYS A 144 11.13 2.13 -1.90
CA LYS A 144 10.59 2.07 -0.53
C LYS A 144 11.21 3.12 0.40
N ALA A 145 12.53 3.28 0.35
CA ALA A 145 13.25 4.30 1.12
C ALA A 145 12.81 5.70 0.72
N SER A 146 12.77 6.00 -0.58
CA SER A 146 12.33 7.29 -1.13
C SER A 146 10.90 7.64 -0.67
N LEU A 147 9.96 6.69 -0.74
CA LEU A 147 8.59 6.90 -0.27
C LEU A 147 8.52 7.20 1.23
N LEU A 148 9.27 6.46 2.06
CA LEU A 148 9.35 6.73 3.50
C LEU A 148 9.96 8.11 3.80
N MET A 149 11.05 8.47 3.13
CA MET A 149 11.72 9.76 3.28
C MET A 149 10.84 10.92 2.83
N ASN A 150 10.10 10.77 1.72
CA ASN A 150 9.12 11.73 1.23
C ASN A 150 7.99 11.97 2.25
N GLU A 151 7.71 10.99 3.11
CA GLU A 151 6.76 11.11 4.22
C GLU A 151 7.40 11.63 5.52
N GLY A 152 8.69 11.93 5.50
CA GLY A 152 9.45 12.44 6.64
C GLY A 152 9.96 11.35 7.58
N VAL A 153 10.02 10.08 7.17
CA VAL A 153 10.65 9.01 7.95
C VAL A 153 12.13 8.95 7.60
N THR A 154 13.00 9.00 8.62
CA THR A 154 14.45 8.93 8.41
C THR A 154 14.88 7.50 8.08
N VAL A 155 15.63 7.36 6.97
CA VAL A 155 16.21 6.08 6.53
C VAL A 155 17.70 6.29 6.31
N ASN A 156 18.53 5.46 6.96
CA ASN A 156 19.95 5.40 6.67
C ASN A 156 20.14 4.57 5.38
N LEU A 157 20.58 5.21 4.31
CA LEU A 157 20.66 4.58 2.98
C LEU A 157 21.78 3.53 2.87
N ASP A 158 22.89 3.69 3.61
CA ASP A 158 24.01 2.73 3.60
C ASP A 158 23.62 1.39 4.21
N THR A 159 22.87 1.44 5.32
CA THR A 159 22.47 0.24 6.06
C THR A 159 21.07 -0.23 5.72
N GLY A 160 20.23 0.63 5.13
CA GLY A 160 18.80 0.39 4.92
C GLY A 160 17.98 0.35 6.22
N LYS A 161 18.52 0.88 7.33
CA LYS A 161 17.80 0.96 8.62
C LYS A 161 16.92 2.20 8.67
N VAL A 162 15.70 2.01 9.15
CA VAL A 162 14.71 3.05 9.42
C VAL A 162 14.83 3.49 10.87
N ASP A 163 14.79 4.80 11.11
CA ASP A 163 14.81 5.35 12.46
C ASP A 163 13.50 4.96 13.21
N PRO A 164 13.59 4.37 14.42
CA PRO A 164 12.41 3.86 15.12
C PRO A 164 11.52 4.94 15.74
N SER A 165 11.88 6.23 15.70
CA SER A 165 11.12 7.33 16.32
C SER A 165 9.68 7.47 15.81
N LYS A 166 9.39 6.99 14.60
CA LYS A 166 8.05 7.05 13.97
C LYS A 166 7.34 5.70 13.90
N LEU A 167 7.85 4.70 14.63
CA LEU A 167 7.29 3.36 14.67
C LEU A 167 5.94 3.33 15.41
N ILE A 168 4.95 2.67 14.81
CA ILE A 168 3.65 2.33 15.40
C ILE A 168 3.67 0.85 15.81
N ARG A 169 3.26 0.59 17.06
CA ARG A 169 3.14 -0.75 17.64
C ARG A 169 1.75 -1.33 17.44
N ALA A 170 1.62 -2.64 17.64
CA ALA A 170 0.38 -3.39 17.46
C ALA A 170 -0.83 -2.77 18.20
N GLU A 171 -0.64 -2.27 19.42
CA GLU A 171 -1.70 -1.69 20.24
C GLU A 171 -2.26 -0.40 19.61
N GLU A 172 -1.40 0.41 19.00
CA GLU A 172 -1.79 1.62 18.28
C GLU A 172 -2.44 1.29 16.92
N LEU A 173 -1.94 0.27 16.20
CA LEU A 173 -2.59 -0.24 14.98
C LEU A 173 -4.03 -0.71 15.24
N ILE A 174 -4.25 -1.44 16.34
CA ILE A 174 -5.58 -1.92 16.72
C ILE A 174 -6.54 -0.75 16.97
N LYS A 175 -6.06 0.32 17.62
CA LYS A 175 -6.86 1.54 17.85
C LYS A 175 -7.21 2.23 16.55
N LEU A 176 -6.24 2.46 15.67
CA LEU A 176 -6.44 3.09 14.37
C LEU A 176 -7.46 2.32 13.51
N ARG A 177 -7.37 0.99 13.51
CA ARG A 177 -8.33 0.15 12.78
C ARG A 177 -9.75 0.25 13.34
N LYS A 178 -9.92 0.34 14.67
CA LYS A 178 -11.26 0.52 15.28
C LYS A 178 -11.89 1.84 14.83
N VAL A 179 -11.11 2.92 14.70
CA VAL A 179 -11.59 4.19 14.17
C VAL A 179 -12.10 4.04 12.74
N LEU A 180 -11.38 3.34 11.87
CA LEU A 180 -11.81 3.08 10.48
C LEU A 180 -13.15 2.33 10.40
N LYS A 181 -13.39 1.38 11.31
CA LYS A 181 -14.68 0.67 11.37
C LYS A 181 -15.84 1.58 11.78
N ILE A 182 -15.60 2.52 12.70
CA ILE A 182 -16.62 3.48 13.14
C ILE A 182 -17.04 4.40 11.99
N VAL A 183 -16.11 4.76 11.10
CA VAL A 183 -16.39 5.64 9.96
C VAL A 183 -16.89 4.90 8.70
N GLY A 184 -17.23 3.61 8.81
CA GLY A 184 -17.88 2.85 7.73
C GLY A 184 -16.96 2.35 6.60
N TYR A 185 -15.65 2.25 6.84
CA TYR A 185 -14.74 1.55 5.91
C TYR A 185 -14.78 0.03 6.23
N GLU A 186 -15.76 -0.70 5.67
CA GLU A 186 -15.81 -2.17 5.66
C GLU A 186 -15.59 -2.76 4.26
#